data_AF-A0A9D4H1B5-F1
#
_entry.id   AF-A0A9D4H1B5-F1
#
_cell.length_a   1.000
_cell.length_b   1.000
_cell.length_c   1.000
_cell.angle_alpha   90.00
_cell.angle_beta   90.00
_cell.angle_gamma   90.00
#
_symmetry.space_group_name_H-M   'P 1'
#
loop_
_entity.id
_entity.type
_entity.pdbx_description
1 polymer ?
#
loop_
_entity_poly.entity_id
_entity_poly.type
_entity_poly.pdbx_seq_one_letter_code
_entity_poly.pdbx_strand_id
1 'polypeptide(L)'
;MRFYPFFLECSKRETDKENKRYLELLGFGKCGMIIDNDDGTSTLVKEKGKFKIPITYSVQMHDELNQMLWTKNNEFEKLEATIKESMKQWVNVKKRDQLRLIDKYVLKLECDMKEKKYRKGAITTAFLLGMIKPNDIVYQDFEIKHINTIFSKAFTNNGSGQKSSSRRVCEWDAAPSLTFRKYVIS
;
A
#
# COMPACT_ATOMS: atom_id res chain seq x y z
N MET A 1 -18.12 0.22 32.42
CA MET A 1 -17.37 1.45 32.11
C MET A 1 -15.92 1.22 32.54
N ARG A 2 -14.95 1.38 31.65
CA ARG A 2 -13.52 1.15 31.97
C ARG A 2 -12.92 2.38 32.67
N PHE A 3 -11.94 2.12 33.52
CA PHE A 3 -11.26 3.13 34.33
C PHE A 3 -9.81 3.25 33.85
N TYR A 4 -9.32 4.48 33.72
CA TYR A 4 -8.00 4.81 33.18
C TYR A 4 -7.20 5.61 34.20
N PRO A 5 -6.42 4.94 35.08
CA PRO A 5 -5.67 5.57 36.17
C PRO A 5 -4.73 6.69 35.68
N PHE A 6 -4.13 6.50 34.51
CA PHE A 6 -3.21 7.45 33.88
C PHE A 6 -3.78 8.88 33.81
N PHE A 7 -5.03 9.05 33.38
CA PHE A 7 -5.61 10.40 33.24
C PHE A 7 -5.86 11.07 34.60
N LEU A 8 -6.18 10.29 35.64
CA LEU A 8 -6.30 10.83 37.00
C LEU A 8 -4.94 11.21 37.60
N GLU A 9 -3.89 10.49 37.25
CA GLU A 9 -2.54 10.87 37.64
C GLU A 9 -2.09 12.15 36.94
N CYS A 10 -2.48 12.35 35.68
CA CYS A 10 -2.29 13.61 34.97
C CYS A 10 -3.10 14.76 35.63
N SER A 11 -4.36 14.53 36.00
CA SER A 11 -5.22 15.58 36.58
C SER A 11 -4.71 16.13 37.92
N LYS A 12 -3.92 15.35 38.67
CA LYS A 12 -3.27 15.80 39.92
C LYS A 12 -2.20 16.85 39.68
N ARG A 13 -1.59 16.88 38.50
CA ARG A 13 -0.52 17.82 38.11
C ARG A 13 -1.04 19.02 37.33
N GLU A 14 -2.24 18.92 36.79
CA GLU A 14 -2.86 20.00 36.03
C GLU A 14 -3.30 21.14 36.95
N THR A 15 -2.91 22.36 36.59
CA THR A 15 -3.20 23.57 37.38
C THR A 15 -4.51 24.22 36.94
N ASP A 16 -4.86 24.09 35.66
CA ASP A 16 -6.10 24.62 35.12
C ASP A 16 -7.30 23.77 35.55
N LYS A 17 -8.33 24.42 36.11
CA LYS A 17 -9.51 23.74 36.66
C LYS A 17 -10.34 23.03 35.60
N GLU A 18 -10.41 23.58 34.38
CA GLU A 18 -11.21 23.00 33.30
C GLU A 18 -10.51 21.78 32.70
N ASN A 19 -9.21 21.90 32.41
CA ASN A 19 -8.37 20.80 31.93
C ASN A 19 -8.31 19.66 32.94
N LYS A 20 -8.18 20.00 34.24
CA LYS A 20 -8.22 19.02 35.32
C LYS A 20 -9.53 18.22 35.33
N ARG A 21 -10.67 18.91 35.28
CA ARG A 21 -12.00 18.25 35.23
C ARG A 21 -12.15 17.40 33.97
N TYR A 22 -11.63 17.86 32.84
CA TYR A 22 -11.66 17.11 31.58
C TYR A 22 -10.82 15.82 31.66
N LEU A 23 -9.61 15.88 32.22
CA LEU A 23 -8.77 14.70 32.47
C LEU A 23 -9.43 13.72 33.46
N GLU A 24 -10.10 14.22 34.50
CA GLU A 24 -10.87 13.38 35.41
C GLU A 24 -12.00 12.64 34.69
N LEU A 25 -12.74 13.32 33.81
CA LEU A 25 -13.78 12.70 33.00
C LEU A 25 -13.21 11.62 32.07
N LEU A 26 -12.07 11.89 31.42
CA LEU A 26 -11.36 10.87 30.62
C LEU A 26 -10.92 9.67 31.46
N GLY A 27 -10.48 9.89 32.71
CA GLY A 27 -10.14 8.84 33.66
C GLY A 27 -11.29 7.87 33.94
N PHE A 28 -12.53 8.35 33.89
CA PHE A 28 -13.73 7.53 33.99
C PHE A 28 -14.28 7.05 32.64
N GLY A 29 -13.53 7.23 31.55
CA GLY A 29 -13.95 6.86 30.20
C GLY A 29 -15.07 7.73 29.63
N LYS A 30 -15.18 8.98 30.09
CA LYS A 30 -16.19 9.96 29.65
C LYS A 30 -15.57 11.03 28.76
N CYS A 31 -16.39 11.67 27.92
CA CYS A 31 -16.05 12.89 27.16
C CYS A 31 -14.93 12.74 26.12
N GLY A 32 -14.54 11.52 25.75
CA GLY A 32 -13.60 11.25 24.66
C GLY A 32 -13.95 9.95 23.92
N MET A 33 -13.63 9.88 22.63
CA MET A 33 -13.75 8.64 21.88
C MET A 33 -12.55 7.75 22.22
N ILE A 34 -12.79 6.78 23.12
CA ILE A 34 -11.79 5.79 23.49
C ILE A 34 -12.11 4.50 22.74
N ILE A 35 -11.14 4.02 21.96
CA ILE A 35 -11.24 2.75 21.25
C ILE A 35 -10.43 1.72 22.01
N ASP A 36 -11.07 0.60 22.34
CA ASP A 36 -10.41 -0.58 22.83
C ASP A 36 -9.90 -1.39 21.63
N ASN A 37 -8.60 -1.68 21.62
CA ASN A 37 -7.96 -2.46 20.58
C ASN A 37 -7.94 -3.96 20.95
N ASP A 38 -7.82 -4.82 19.95
CA ASP A 38 -7.74 -6.28 20.13
C ASP A 38 -6.49 -6.73 20.92
N ASP A 39 -5.44 -5.90 20.98
CA ASP A 39 -4.22 -6.14 21.76
C ASP A 39 -4.39 -5.82 23.26
N GLY A 40 -5.61 -5.50 23.70
CA GLY A 40 -5.93 -5.17 25.09
C GLY A 40 -5.57 -3.74 25.49
N THR A 41 -5.07 -2.92 24.55
CA THR A 41 -4.74 -1.52 24.81
C THR A 41 -5.90 -0.61 24.46
N SER A 42 -6.02 0.52 25.14
CA SER A 42 -7.03 1.54 24.81
C SER A 42 -6.35 2.76 24.21
N THR A 43 -7.01 3.39 23.25
CA THR A 43 -6.50 4.57 22.54
C THR A 43 -7.52 5.69 22.61
N LEU A 44 -7.09 6.85 23.08
CA LEU A 44 -7.86 8.09 23.00
C LEU A 44 -7.72 8.66 21.58
N VAL A 45 -8.84 8.82 20.89
CA VAL A 45 -8.88 9.42 19.56
C VAL A 45 -9.31 10.89 19.66
N LYS A 46 -8.52 11.76 19.03
CA LYS A 46 -8.79 13.19 18.88
C LYS A 46 -8.73 13.58 17.40
N GLU A 47 -9.25 14.76 17.08
CA GLU A 47 -9.26 15.27 15.69
C GLU A 47 -7.86 15.35 15.07
N LYS A 48 -6.84 15.63 15.91
CA LYS A 48 -5.45 15.81 15.49
C LYS A 48 -4.56 14.58 15.68
N GLY A 49 -5.10 13.45 16.13
CA GLY A 49 -4.28 12.26 16.36
C GLY A 49 -4.87 11.22 17.29
N LYS A 50 -4.06 10.21 17.59
CA LYS A 50 -4.39 9.11 18.49
C LYS A 50 -3.33 9.04 19.58
N PHE A 51 -3.77 8.89 20.82
CA PHE A 51 -2.89 8.71 21.96
C PHE A 51 -3.19 7.38 22.63
N LYS A 52 -2.20 6.50 22.62
CA LYS A 52 -2.30 5.20 23.29
C LYS A 52 -2.30 5.45 24.79
N ILE A 53 -3.35 5.01 25.48
CA ILE A 53 -3.51 5.23 26.92
C ILE A 53 -2.56 4.29 27.65
N PRO A 54 -1.52 4.80 28.33
CA PRO A 54 -0.62 3.97 29.11
C PRO A 54 -1.33 3.45 30.36
N ILE A 55 -0.89 2.30 30.86
CA ILE A 55 -1.37 1.76 32.13
C ILE A 55 -0.77 2.57 33.31
N THR A 56 0.44 3.11 33.13
CA THR A 56 1.20 3.83 34.16
C THR A 56 1.53 5.25 33.71
N TYR A 57 1.61 6.18 34.65
CA TYR A 57 2.08 7.54 34.37
C TYR A 57 3.58 7.61 34.16
N SER A 58 3.99 8.42 33.17
CA SER A 58 5.34 8.92 33.02
C SER A 58 5.29 10.39 32.56
N VAL A 59 6.33 11.16 32.91
CA VAL A 59 6.43 12.58 32.54
C VAL A 59 6.40 12.74 31.01
N GLN A 60 7.12 11.88 30.29
CA GLN A 60 7.13 11.89 28.83
C GLN A 60 5.73 11.68 28.22
N MET A 61 4.96 10.72 28.75
CA MET A 61 3.60 10.45 28.27
C MET A 61 2.62 11.56 28.62
N HIS A 62 2.83 12.22 29.77
CA HIS A 62 2.08 13.41 30.13
C HIS A 62 2.36 14.57 29.18
N ASP A 63 3.62 14.80 28.83
CA ASP A 63 4.00 15.87 27.91
C ASP A 63 3.47 15.59 26.50
N GLU A 64 3.50 14.33 26.05
CA GLU A 64 2.85 13.90 24.81
C GLU A 64 1.34 14.11 24.83
N LEU A 65 0.67 13.73 25.93
CA LEU A 65 -0.76 13.96 26.11
C LEU A 65 -1.09 15.46 26.09
N ASN A 66 -0.33 16.26 26.83
CA ASN A 66 -0.47 17.71 26.91
C ASN A 66 -0.28 18.34 25.52
N GLN A 67 0.74 17.89 24.79
CA GLN A 67 0.96 18.35 23.43
C GLN A 67 -0.24 18.05 22.53
N MET A 68 -0.77 16.83 22.59
CA MET A 68 -1.91 16.45 21.76
C MET A 68 -3.22 17.16 22.16
N LEU A 69 -3.50 17.28 23.46
CA LEU A 69 -4.75 17.85 23.95
C LEU A 69 -4.77 19.37 23.81
N TRP A 70 -3.64 20.03 24.09
CA TRP A 70 -3.59 21.46 24.38
C TRP A 70 -2.73 22.28 23.40
N THR A 71 -1.95 21.66 22.50
CA THR A 71 -1.11 22.44 21.55
C THR A 71 -1.93 23.08 20.42
N LYS A 72 -1.96 24.41 20.44
CA LYS A 72 -2.49 25.31 19.41
C LYS A 72 -1.47 25.70 18.31
N ASN A 73 -0.44 24.89 18.01
CA ASN A 73 0.58 25.25 17.00
C ASN A 73 0.55 24.33 15.77
N ASN A 74 0.25 24.91 14.62
CA ASN A 74 0.15 24.28 13.30
C ASN A 74 1.54 23.94 12.72
N GLU A 75 1.94 22.67 12.77
CA GLU A 75 2.97 22.07 11.90
C GLU A 75 2.43 21.77 10.49
N PHE A 76 1.43 22.52 10.02
CA PHE A 76 0.71 22.19 8.78
C PHE A 76 1.60 22.28 7.54
N GLU A 77 2.51 23.25 7.47
CA GLU A 77 3.39 23.45 6.31
C GLU A 77 4.48 22.37 6.20
N LYS A 78 5.03 21.89 7.32
CA LYS A 78 5.99 20.78 7.32
C LYS A 78 5.32 19.44 7.01
N LEU A 79 4.09 19.24 7.49
CA LEU A 79 3.31 18.04 7.22
C LEU A 79 2.89 17.99 5.74
N GLU A 80 2.47 19.11 5.14
CA GLU A 80 2.10 19.16 3.72
C GLU A 80 3.28 18.83 2.79
N ALA A 81 4.48 19.35 3.09
CA ALA A 81 5.69 19.03 2.34
C ALA A 81 6.06 17.54 2.45
N THR A 82 5.98 16.97 3.65
CA THR A 82 6.30 15.56 3.92
C THR A 82 5.25 14.60 3.32
N ILE A 83 3.98 15.00 3.31
CA ILE A 83 2.89 14.24 2.66
C ILE A 83 3.08 14.25 1.14
N LYS A 84 3.38 15.41 0.53
CA LYS A 84 3.65 15.50 -0.92
C LYS A 84 4.85 14.65 -1.35
N GLU A 85 5.82 14.45 -0.45
CA GLU A 85 7.02 13.66 -0.72
C GLU A 85 6.79 12.14 -0.50
N SER A 86 6.03 11.77 0.54
CA SER A 86 5.71 10.36 0.86
C SER A 86 4.60 9.74 0.00
N MET A 87 3.70 10.54 -0.56
CA MET A 87 2.66 10.07 -1.49
C MET A 87 3.20 9.59 -2.85
N LYS A 88 4.49 9.83 -3.14
CA LYS A 88 5.15 9.37 -4.37
C LYS A 88 5.55 7.89 -4.36
N GLN A 89 5.37 7.16 -3.25
CA GLN A 89 5.88 5.79 -3.13
C GLN A 89 4.79 4.72 -3.38
N TRP A 90 5.03 3.85 -4.38
CA TRP A 90 4.15 2.73 -4.75
C TRP A 90 3.80 1.80 -3.56
N VAL A 91 4.73 1.63 -2.63
CA VAL A 91 4.59 0.76 -1.44
C VAL A 91 3.43 1.17 -0.54
N ASN A 92 3.10 2.47 -0.51
CA ASN A 92 2.09 3.03 0.38
C ASN A 92 0.66 2.87 -0.17
N VAL A 93 0.51 2.39 -1.42
CA VAL A 93 -0.79 2.16 -2.02
C VAL A 93 -1.34 0.81 -1.56
N LYS A 94 -2.61 0.77 -1.09
CA LYS A 94 -3.26 -0.49 -0.71
C LYS A 94 -3.28 -1.48 -1.88
N LYS A 95 -3.07 -2.77 -1.62
CA LYS A 95 -3.03 -3.84 -2.64
C LYS A 95 -4.24 -3.83 -3.60
N ARG A 96 -5.44 -3.54 -3.10
CA ARG A 96 -6.66 -3.40 -3.92
C ARG A 96 -6.57 -2.24 -4.91
N ASP A 97 -6.01 -1.12 -4.48
CA ASP A 97 -5.87 0.08 -5.31
C ASP A 97 -4.66 -0.03 -6.24
N GLN A 98 -3.61 -0.75 -5.85
CA GLN A 98 -2.50 -1.13 -6.74
C GLN A 98 -2.99 -1.93 -7.96
N LEU A 99 -3.87 -2.92 -7.75
CA LEU A 99 -4.49 -3.67 -8.86
C LEU A 99 -5.35 -2.78 -9.77
N ARG A 100 -6.10 -1.84 -9.20
CA ARG A 100 -6.87 -0.86 -9.98
C ARG A 100 -5.98 0.09 -10.78
N LEU A 101 -4.82 0.46 -10.24
CA LEU A 101 -3.83 1.29 -10.93
C LEU A 101 -3.15 0.52 -12.06
N ILE A 102 -2.87 -0.77 -11.87
CA ILE A 102 -2.40 -1.66 -12.94
C ILE A 102 -3.44 -1.74 -14.05
N ASP A 103 -4.72 -1.88 -13.70
CA ASP A 103 -5.81 -1.89 -14.68
C ASP A 103 -5.87 -0.59 -15.47
N LYS A 104 -5.83 0.57 -14.79
CA LYS A 104 -5.79 1.88 -15.43
C LYS A 104 -4.57 2.05 -16.33
N TYR A 105 -3.40 1.60 -15.88
CA TYR A 105 -2.16 1.66 -16.64
C TYR A 105 -2.25 0.87 -17.94
N VAL A 106 -2.71 -0.39 -17.87
CA VAL A 106 -2.83 -1.25 -19.06
C VAL A 106 -3.86 -0.70 -20.05
N LEU A 107 -4.94 -0.08 -19.57
CA LEU A 107 -5.93 0.54 -20.44
C LEU A 107 -5.35 1.73 -21.23
N LYS A 108 -4.40 2.47 -20.66
CA LYS A 108 -3.73 3.61 -21.29
C LYS A 108 -2.63 3.23 -22.29
N LEU A 109 -2.21 1.96 -22.35
CA LEU A 109 -1.20 1.51 -23.31
C LEU A 109 -1.73 1.65 -24.75
N GLU A 110 -0.87 2.08 -25.67
CA GLU A 110 -1.19 2.19 -27.10
C GLU A 110 -1.04 0.82 -27.80
N CYS A 111 -1.93 -0.12 -27.47
CA CYS A 111 -1.99 -1.44 -28.09
C CYS A 111 -3.42 -1.98 -28.20
N ASP A 112 -3.58 -3.12 -28.89
CA ASP A 112 -4.89 -3.71 -29.11
C ASP A 112 -5.51 -4.29 -27.81
N MET A 113 -6.83 -4.54 -27.82
CA MET A 113 -7.52 -5.04 -26.64
C MET A 113 -7.12 -6.47 -26.22
N LYS A 114 -6.61 -7.29 -27.15
CA LYS A 114 -6.18 -8.66 -26.87
C LYS A 114 -4.84 -8.64 -26.13
N GLU A 115 -3.91 -7.83 -26.60
CA GLU A 115 -2.60 -7.56 -26.02
C GLU A 115 -2.75 -6.88 -24.66
N LYS A 116 -3.68 -5.94 -24.50
CA LYS A 116 -4.03 -5.37 -23.19
C LYS A 116 -4.47 -6.43 -22.20
N LYS A 117 -5.40 -7.33 -22.57
CA LYS A 117 -5.84 -8.43 -21.68
C LYS A 117 -4.69 -9.33 -21.27
N TYR A 118 -3.83 -9.68 -22.22
CA TYR A 118 -2.66 -10.52 -21.97
C TYR A 118 -1.65 -9.83 -21.03
N ARG A 119 -1.27 -8.58 -21.32
CA ARG A 119 -0.36 -7.78 -20.50
C ARG A 119 -0.92 -7.57 -19.09
N LYS A 120 -2.22 -7.32 -18.95
CA LYS A 120 -2.90 -7.24 -17.65
C LYS A 120 -2.73 -8.54 -16.86
N GLY A 121 -2.97 -9.69 -17.50
CA GLY A 121 -2.80 -11.00 -16.87
C GLY A 121 -1.35 -11.21 -16.42
N ALA A 122 -0.38 -10.98 -17.29
CA ALA A 122 1.05 -11.15 -16.99
C ALA A 122 1.51 -10.24 -15.84
N ILE A 123 1.16 -8.95 -15.88
CA ILE A 123 1.53 -7.96 -14.84
C ILE A 123 0.86 -8.31 -13.51
N THR A 124 -0.43 -8.67 -13.53
CA THR A 124 -1.17 -9.04 -12.31
C THR A 124 -0.59 -10.29 -11.67
N THR A 125 -0.29 -11.32 -12.46
CA THR A 125 0.29 -12.57 -11.95
C THR A 125 1.69 -12.31 -11.39
N ALA A 126 2.55 -11.60 -12.11
CA ALA A 126 3.88 -11.24 -11.62
C ALA A 126 3.82 -10.39 -10.33
N PHE A 127 2.86 -9.47 -10.24
CA PHE A 127 2.61 -8.68 -9.04
C PHE A 127 2.16 -9.54 -7.85
N LEU A 128 1.22 -10.46 -8.06
CA LEU A 128 0.73 -11.36 -7.00
C LEU A 128 1.80 -12.35 -6.52
N LEU A 129 2.69 -12.78 -7.41
CA LEU A 129 3.84 -13.63 -7.10
C LEU A 129 5.01 -12.85 -6.48
N GLY A 130 4.88 -11.53 -6.28
CA GLY A 130 5.94 -10.69 -5.70
C GLY A 130 7.16 -10.49 -6.60
N MET A 131 7.04 -10.77 -7.90
CA MET A 131 8.12 -10.64 -8.88
C MET A 131 8.33 -9.18 -9.32
N ILE A 132 7.33 -8.32 -9.12
CA ILE A 132 7.44 -6.87 -9.38
C ILE A 132 7.77 -6.18 -8.07
N LYS A 133 9.01 -5.71 -7.94
CA LYS A 133 9.45 -4.95 -6.77
C LYS A 133 8.94 -3.51 -6.86
N PRO A 134 8.81 -2.80 -5.73
CA PRO A 134 8.36 -1.41 -5.75
C PRO A 134 9.21 -0.47 -6.61
N ASN A 135 10.52 -0.73 -6.69
CA ASN A 135 11.45 0.05 -7.52
C ASN A 135 11.27 -0.20 -9.03
N ASP A 136 10.56 -1.27 -9.40
CA ASP A 136 10.24 -1.57 -10.80
C ASP A 136 9.05 -0.72 -11.29
N ILE A 137 8.38 0.05 -10.42
CA ILE A 137 7.18 0.82 -10.76
C ILE A 137 7.47 2.30 -10.59
N VAL A 138 7.43 3.03 -11.69
CA VAL A 138 7.45 4.50 -11.69
C VAL A 138 6.03 4.98 -11.43
N TYR A 139 5.77 5.36 -10.18
CA TYR A 139 4.49 5.86 -9.72
C TYR A 139 4.58 7.35 -9.39
N GLN A 140 3.75 8.16 -10.05
CA GLN A 140 3.73 9.61 -9.87
C GLN A 140 2.32 10.13 -10.09
N ASP A 141 1.90 11.11 -9.29
CA ASP A 141 0.61 11.80 -9.42
C ASP A 141 -0.58 10.82 -9.41
N PHE A 142 -0.52 9.81 -8.55
CA PHE A 142 -1.52 8.74 -8.44
C PHE A 142 -1.69 7.86 -9.68
N GLU A 143 -0.68 7.82 -10.54
CA GLU A 143 -0.67 7.01 -11.75
C GLU A 143 0.62 6.21 -11.88
N ILE A 144 0.50 4.99 -12.41
CA ILE A 144 1.67 4.25 -12.88
C ILE A 144 2.05 4.86 -14.23
N LYS A 145 3.23 5.48 -14.29
CA LYS A 145 3.80 5.99 -15.53
C LYS A 145 4.51 4.88 -16.29
N HIS A 146 5.18 3.98 -15.58
CA HIS A 146 5.91 2.88 -16.19
C HIS A 146 6.09 1.69 -15.25
N ILE A 147 6.12 0.48 -15.79
CA ILE A 147 6.51 -0.75 -15.07
C ILE A 147 7.72 -1.36 -15.77
N ASN A 148 8.90 -1.24 -15.15
CA ASN A 148 10.17 -1.82 -15.55
C ASN A 148 10.16 -3.34 -15.29
N THR A 149 9.44 -4.10 -16.11
CA THR A 149 9.47 -5.57 -16.03
C THR A 149 10.34 -6.17 -17.11
N ILE A 150 10.92 -7.34 -16.81
CA ILE A 150 11.68 -8.15 -17.77
C ILE A 150 10.82 -8.54 -18.99
N PHE A 151 9.50 -8.59 -18.82
CA PHE A 151 8.54 -8.84 -19.90
C PHE A 151 8.61 -7.77 -21.00
N SER A 152 8.98 -6.52 -20.70
CA SER A 152 9.06 -5.43 -21.69
C SER A 152 10.11 -5.67 -22.80
N LYS A 153 11.18 -6.42 -22.50
CA LYS A 153 12.26 -6.73 -23.46
C LYS A 153 11.95 -7.89 -24.40
N ALA A 154 11.04 -8.79 -24.02
CA ALA A 154 10.60 -9.87 -24.91
C ALA A 154 9.70 -9.37 -26.05
N PHE A 155 9.13 -8.16 -25.93
CA PHE A 155 8.18 -7.61 -26.92
C PHE A 155 8.76 -6.48 -27.79
N THR A 156 9.98 -6.03 -27.53
CA THR A 156 10.68 -5.03 -28.37
C THR A 156 11.50 -5.65 -29.50
N ASN A 157 11.68 -6.98 -29.52
CA ASN A 157 12.39 -7.68 -30.61
C ASN A 157 11.51 -8.06 -31.81
N ASN A 158 10.24 -7.64 -31.87
CA ASN A 158 9.39 -7.79 -33.06
C ASN A 158 9.19 -6.46 -33.80
N GLY A 159 10.20 -5.60 -33.81
CA GLY A 159 10.23 -4.38 -34.61
C GLY A 159 11.45 -4.31 -35.49
N SER A 160 11.48 -5.03 -36.62
CA SER A 160 12.13 -4.60 -37.88
C SER A 160 12.15 -5.73 -38.91
N GLY A 161 11.26 -5.65 -39.88
CA GLY A 161 11.20 -6.58 -41.01
C GLY A 161 10.66 -5.90 -42.26
N GLN A 162 11.28 -4.79 -42.68
CA GLN A 162 11.23 -4.39 -44.09
C GLN A 162 11.96 -5.48 -44.89
N LYS A 163 11.22 -6.24 -45.71
CA LYS A 163 11.65 -6.89 -46.96
C LYS A 163 10.42 -7.61 -47.54
N SER A 164 9.79 -6.99 -48.53
CA SER A 164 9.97 -7.31 -49.96
C SER A 164 9.09 -8.47 -50.42
N SER A 165 8.14 -8.12 -51.27
CA SER A 165 7.54 -8.97 -52.31
C SER A 165 8.44 -10.14 -52.76
N SER A 166 7.95 -11.38 -52.63
CA SER A 166 8.08 -12.41 -53.67
C SER A 166 7.17 -13.60 -53.38
N ARG A 167 6.63 -14.16 -54.45
CA ARG A 167 5.72 -15.31 -54.51
C ARG A 167 6.41 -16.66 -54.26
N ARG A 168 5.57 -17.66 -53.95
CA ARG A 168 5.75 -19.13 -54.02
C ARG A 168 6.69 -19.71 -52.95
N VAL A 169 6.55 -20.92 -52.43
CA VAL A 169 6.07 -22.21 -52.97
C VAL A 169 5.48 -23.04 -51.81
N CYS A 170 4.43 -23.82 -52.05
CA CYS A 170 4.04 -24.94 -51.20
C CYS A 170 4.96 -26.12 -51.49
N GLU A 171 5.60 -26.72 -50.48
CA GLU A 171 6.13 -28.08 -50.60
C GLU A 171 5.76 -28.88 -49.34
N TRP A 172 5.00 -29.93 -49.61
CA TRP A 172 4.79 -31.07 -48.72
C TRP A 172 6.08 -31.88 -48.68
N ASP A 173 6.47 -32.40 -47.52
CA ASP A 173 7.21 -33.66 -47.48
C ASP A 173 7.13 -34.36 -46.11
N ALA A 174 7.29 -35.67 -46.21
CA ALA A 174 6.65 -36.71 -45.43
C ALA A 174 7.19 -36.97 -44.01
N ALA A 175 6.35 -37.66 -43.23
CA ALA A 175 6.72 -38.30 -41.97
C ALA A 175 7.83 -39.35 -42.15
N PRO A 176 8.66 -39.55 -41.10
CA PRO A 176 9.28 -40.85 -40.86
C PRO A 176 8.74 -41.52 -39.58
N SER A 177 8.71 -42.84 -39.70
CA SER A 177 8.09 -43.89 -38.89
C SER A 177 8.86 -44.33 -37.63
N LEU A 178 8.11 -44.90 -36.66
CA LEU A 178 8.46 -46.03 -35.75
C LEU A 178 9.60 -45.79 -34.73
N THR A 179 9.54 -46.22 -33.46
CA THR A 179 9.15 -47.52 -32.89
C THR A 179 8.74 -47.42 -31.41
N PHE A 180 7.74 -48.22 -31.02
CA PHE A 180 7.31 -48.53 -29.66
C PHE A 180 8.38 -49.25 -28.82
N ARG A 181 8.61 -48.83 -27.58
CA ARG A 181 9.31 -49.62 -26.55
C ARG A 181 8.31 -50.54 -25.84
N LYS A 182 8.66 -51.84 -25.80
CA LYS A 182 8.00 -52.88 -25.00
C LYS A 182 8.17 -52.62 -23.50
N TYR A 183 7.10 -52.86 -22.75
CA TYR A 183 7.13 -53.11 -21.31
C TYR A 183 7.63 -54.53 -21.05
N VAL A 184 8.53 -54.69 -20.08
CA VAL A 184 8.82 -55.97 -19.41
C VAL A 184 8.35 -55.82 -17.98
N ILE A 185 7.44 -56.72 -17.60
CA ILE A 185 6.95 -56.94 -16.25
C ILE A 185 8.02 -57.72 -15.48
N SER A 186 8.24 -57.36 -14.21
CA SER A 186 8.93 -58.17 -13.20
C SER A 186 8.03 -58.26 -11.99
#